data_AF-A0A645B850-F1
#
_entry.id   AF-A0A645B850-F1
#
_cell.length_a   1.000
_cell.length_b   1.000
_cell.length_c   1.000
_cell.angle_alpha   90.00
_cell.angle_beta   90.00
_cell.angle_gamma   90.00
#
_symmetry.space_group_name_H-M   'P 1'
#
loop_
_entity.id
_entity.type
_entity.pdbx_description
1 polymer ?
#
loop_
_entity_poly.entity_id
_entity_poly.type
_entity_poly.pdbx_seq_one_letter_code
_entity_poly.pdbx_strand_id
1 'polypeptide(L)'
;MQGNADQTNNIQITVNGYDLWFPTYNIPSLDVTLEGRANDYLDGSFSTITTSSSLQDVRIGGGTHDAYEGGVGLLNKINYPTGGFTVYEYEPNSYYNSYNDRMYTEGVYDAGGSRIKSISHFLASEKLAERKTYKYGKDECGYGYAPVEVCPPNFAKSYLYYPNRITNLLTGCNGRPVSWEEGNFYRVREYNLSNFESRLNGRPSVIYPEITEYCGDFTKNTGKIKYKYCINDESGLFFEPLTENTIDSRLGQGDMILSTDRSFEYGMLLEKISYNNINGNYKIKESIKNEWLTFRYADFLDRRNPYIYKMHVLNECDYSKYCGFHYTDYVIHLGQMLLGNQTIKSFFDTDSVEINKVFVYNNKALLSTELESNSAGNNILTSYKYPLDYPAMEPYRTMIDKNKINEIVEQSKRIINGRVNKKVIKYNFFNWGNNVFKPISLEYAINDNFRQIKKNCLFDDKTGNVLSFQDGTGVSTVFLWGYNAQYPIAEIINATLAEVTNALVGTTPDQLASAIIPDMTTVEALRTHPDLLEAQITTYTYKPLVGMTSKTDPRGVKTTYEYDEFNRLKYIKDAYGNIIQKFDYHYKE
;
A
#
# COMPACT_ATOMS: atom_id res chain seq x y z
N MET A 1 31.99 -37.63 4.25
CA MET A 1 31.73 -36.83 5.46
C MET A 1 32.20 -35.43 5.14
N GLN A 2 31.42 -34.38 5.05
CA GLN A 2 30.05 -34.11 5.49
C GLN A 2 29.50 -33.13 4.44
N GLY A 3 28.38 -33.50 3.80
CA GLY A 3 27.65 -32.58 2.93
C GLY A 3 26.67 -31.80 3.80
N ASN A 4 26.73 -30.48 3.74
CA ASN A 4 25.63 -29.60 4.12
C ASN A 4 25.06 -29.01 2.83
N ALA A 5 23.95 -29.60 2.38
CA ALA A 5 23.06 -28.95 1.45
C ALA A 5 22.07 -28.12 2.28
N ASP A 6 22.39 -26.85 2.49
CA ASP A 6 21.40 -25.86 2.91
C ASP A 6 20.46 -25.61 1.71
N GLN A 7 19.39 -26.39 1.62
CA GLN A 7 18.24 -26.05 0.79
C GLN A 7 17.38 -25.04 1.54
N THR A 8 17.82 -23.78 1.53
CA THR A 8 16.95 -22.65 1.87
C THR A 8 15.91 -22.51 0.75
N ASN A 9 14.63 -22.80 1.06
CA ASN A 9 13.49 -22.57 0.18
C ASN A 9 13.22 -21.05 0.03
N ASN A 10 14.13 -20.35 -0.63
CA ASN A 10 14.04 -18.91 -0.85
C ASN A 10 13.19 -18.61 -2.08
N ILE A 11 12.35 -17.56 -2.00
CA ILE A 11 11.80 -16.92 -3.19
C ILE A 11 12.97 -16.20 -3.87
N GLN A 12 13.36 -16.65 -5.07
CA GLN A 12 14.38 -15.96 -5.86
C GLN A 12 13.70 -14.83 -6.65
N ILE A 13 13.97 -13.60 -6.22
CA ILE A 13 13.51 -12.36 -6.86
C ILE A 13 14.64 -11.85 -7.75
N THR A 14 14.34 -11.54 -9.02
CA THR A 14 15.34 -10.98 -9.95
C THR A 14 14.96 -9.53 -10.31
N VAL A 15 15.94 -8.64 -10.13
CA VAL A 15 15.86 -7.19 -10.39
C VAL A 15 16.93 -6.82 -11.44
N ASN A 16 16.61 -5.94 -12.39
CA ASN A 16 17.54 -5.55 -13.45
C ASN A 16 18.54 -4.45 -12.98
N GLY A 17 19.85 -4.75 -12.97
CA GLY A 17 20.99 -3.82 -13.13
C GLY A 17 21.42 -2.89 -11.96
N TYR A 18 22.43 -3.32 -11.17
CA TYR A 18 23.36 -2.59 -10.25
C TYR A 18 23.01 -2.37 -8.75
N ASP A 19 24.08 -2.34 -7.92
CA ASP A 19 24.15 -2.50 -6.44
C ASP A 19 24.23 -1.19 -5.63
N LEU A 20 23.57 -1.11 -4.45
CA LEU A 20 23.79 -0.06 -3.42
C LEU A 20 23.51 -0.55 -1.96
N TRP A 21 24.25 0.00 -0.97
CA TRP A 21 24.31 -0.39 0.46
C TRP A 21 23.86 0.71 1.47
N PHE A 22 23.64 0.29 2.74
CA PHE A 22 23.79 0.94 4.10
C PHE A 22 22.52 0.93 5.00
N PRO A 23 22.66 1.03 6.36
CA PRO A 23 23.24 0.11 7.34
C PRO A 23 22.16 -0.65 8.17
N THR A 24 22.54 -1.81 8.69
CA THR A 24 21.69 -2.81 9.36
C THR A 24 21.33 -2.50 10.81
N TYR A 25 20.10 -2.86 11.21
CA TYR A 25 19.82 -3.50 12.50
C TYR A 25 18.95 -4.76 12.30
N ASN A 26 19.59 -5.92 12.47
CA ASN A 26 19.10 -7.28 12.74
C ASN A 26 17.73 -7.74 12.20
N ILE A 27 17.77 -8.43 11.05
CA ILE A 27 16.84 -9.51 10.68
C ILE A 27 17.70 -10.72 10.24
N PRO A 28 17.38 -11.98 10.61
CA PRO A 28 18.19 -13.15 10.26
C PRO A 28 18.08 -13.55 8.78
N SER A 29 19.26 -13.63 8.14
CA SER A 29 19.65 -14.33 6.90
C SER A 29 18.77 -14.20 5.65
N LEU A 30 19.01 -13.12 4.89
CA LEU A 30 18.99 -13.09 3.43
C LEU A 30 20.45 -12.95 2.99
N ASP A 31 21.06 -14.00 2.43
CA ASP A 31 22.44 -13.93 1.92
C ASP A 31 22.47 -13.14 0.60
N VAL A 32 22.91 -11.90 0.68
CA VAL A 32 23.17 -11.02 -0.46
C VAL A 32 24.61 -10.52 -0.30
N THR A 33 25.51 -11.05 -1.12
CA THR A 33 26.91 -10.59 -1.20
C THR A 33 26.99 -9.51 -2.28
N LEU A 34 27.27 -8.26 -1.91
CA LEU A 34 27.44 -7.14 -2.85
C LEU A 34 28.70 -6.34 -2.50
N GLU A 35 29.55 -6.12 -3.51
CA GLU A 35 30.76 -5.31 -3.45
C GLU A 35 30.46 -3.89 -3.93
N GLY A 36 30.82 -2.88 -3.12
CA GLY A 36 30.61 -1.47 -3.46
C GLY A 36 31.75 -0.85 -4.28
N ARG A 37 31.44 0.25 -4.96
CA ARG A 37 32.36 1.38 -5.14
C ARG A 37 31.62 2.72 -5.09
N ALA A 38 32.09 3.58 -4.20
CA ALA A 38 31.98 5.03 -4.33
C ALA A 38 32.86 5.50 -5.50
N ASN A 39 32.48 6.60 -6.15
CA ASN A 39 33.41 7.56 -6.77
C ASN A 39 32.70 8.89 -7.06
N ASP A 40 33.11 9.90 -6.29
CA ASP A 40 33.48 11.27 -6.68
C ASP A 40 32.80 11.95 -7.89
N TYR A 41 32.02 13.00 -7.61
CA TYR A 41 32.05 14.25 -8.38
C TYR A 41 31.81 15.46 -7.44
N LEU A 42 32.85 15.78 -6.68
CA LEU A 42 33.16 17.15 -6.24
C LEU A 42 34.50 17.52 -6.89
N ASP A 43 34.46 18.14 -8.06
CA ASP A 43 35.48 19.13 -8.41
C ASP A 43 34.84 20.22 -9.28
N GLY A 44 35.08 21.45 -8.86
CA GLY A 44 34.63 22.64 -9.54
C GLY A 44 35.46 22.89 -10.78
N SER A 45 34.79 23.01 -11.91
CA SER A 45 35.19 23.99 -12.91
C SER A 45 33.93 24.65 -13.46
N PHE A 46 33.63 25.83 -12.92
CA PHE A 46 32.72 26.75 -13.57
C PHE A 46 33.37 27.17 -14.90
N SER A 47 32.91 26.59 -16.00
CA SER A 47 33.11 27.19 -17.32
C SER A 47 31.88 28.03 -17.63
N THR A 48 32.08 29.34 -17.73
CA THR A 48 31.10 30.28 -18.28
C THR A 48 30.84 29.90 -19.74
N ILE A 49 29.73 29.21 -20.01
CA ILE A 49 29.22 29.05 -21.37
C ILE A 49 28.53 30.35 -21.77
N THR A 50 29.31 31.23 -22.38
CA THR A 50 28.82 32.35 -23.19
C THR A 50 28.75 31.87 -24.63
N THR A 51 27.58 31.40 -25.10
CA THR A 51 27.25 31.43 -26.53
C THR A 51 25.75 31.31 -26.76
N SER A 52 25.23 32.30 -27.48
CA SER A 52 24.04 32.21 -28.32
C SER A 52 24.17 31.05 -29.31
N SER A 53 23.45 29.97 -29.08
CA SER A 53 23.09 29.00 -30.12
C SER A 53 21.80 28.31 -29.68
N SER A 54 20.93 28.06 -30.66
CA SER A 54 19.62 27.43 -30.51
C SER A 54 19.64 26.26 -29.52
N LEU A 55 18.83 26.34 -28.47
CA LEU A 55 18.46 25.20 -27.63
C LEU A 55 17.63 24.24 -28.50
N GLN A 56 18.30 23.38 -29.28
CA GLN A 56 17.68 22.18 -29.84
C GLN A 56 17.70 21.10 -28.76
N ASP A 57 16.53 20.50 -28.54
CA ASP A 57 16.21 19.37 -27.66
C ASP A 57 16.64 19.50 -26.19
N VAL A 58 15.81 20.18 -25.39
CA VAL A 58 15.76 19.92 -23.94
C VAL A 58 14.83 18.73 -23.69
N ARG A 59 15.36 17.52 -23.83
CA ARG A 59 14.71 16.27 -23.41
C ARG A 59 15.20 15.91 -22.01
N ILE A 60 14.54 16.41 -20.96
CA ILE A 60 14.95 16.09 -19.58
C ILE A 60 13.74 16.00 -18.64
N GLY A 61 13.45 14.77 -18.22
CA GLY A 61 12.85 14.45 -16.93
C GLY A 61 13.56 13.21 -16.40
N GLY A 62 14.27 13.32 -15.27
CA GLY A 62 14.72 12.16 -14.46
C GLY A 62 15.36 10.98 -15.20
N GLY A 63 16.12 11.23 -16.27
CA GLY A 63 16.76 10.20 -17.08
C GLY A 63 17.14 10.75 -18.44
N THR A 64 18.37 11.24 -18.58
CA THR A 64 19.06 11.04 -19.86
C THR A 64 19.44 9.59 -19.94
N HIS A 65 18.47 8.73 -20.17
CA HIS A 65 18.73 7.44 -20.75
C HIS A 65 17.52 7.11 -21.58
N ASP A 66 17.77 6.51 -22.74
CA ASP A 66 16.77 6.00 -23.66
C ASP A 66 15.57 5.39 -22.91
N ALA A 67 14.43 5.25 -23.58
CA ALA A 67 13.32 4.41 -23.10
C ALA A 67 13.75 3.00 -22.59
N TYR A 68 15.02 2.61 -22.82
CA TYR A 68 15.74 1.49 -22.20
C TYR A 68 15.99 1.56 -20.68
N GLU A 69 16.09 2.73 -20.02
CA GLU A 69 16.44 2.78 -18.57
C GLU A 69 15.27 2.99 -17.61
N GLY A 70 14.07 3.30 -18.11
CA GLY A 70 12.86 3.29 -17.29
C GLY A 70 12.55 1.93 -16.65
N GLY A 71 13.30 0.88 -17.01
CA GLY A 71 13.19 -0.49 -16.52
C GLY A 71 14.24 -0.95 -15.50
N VAL A 72 15.19 -0.10 -15.10
CA VAL A 72 16.23 -0.45 -14.11
C VAL A 72 15.60 -0.54 -12.71
N GLY A 73 15.97 -1.56 -11.93
CA GLY A 73 15.41 -1.76 -10.59
C GLY A 73 13.99 -2.35 -10.55
N LEU A 74 13.34 -2.58 -11.71
CA LEU A 74 12.01 -3.17 -11.75
C LEU A 74 12.05 -4.69 -11.54
N LEU A 75 11.05 -5.20 -10.81
CA LEU A 75 10.83 -6.62 -10.62
C LEU A 75 10.53 -7.27 -11.96
N ASN A 76 11.44 -8.10 -12.45
CA ASN A 76 11.26 -8.79 -13.73
C ASN A 76 10.66 -10.19 -13.54
N LYS A 77 11.07 -10.91 -12.49
CA LYS A 77 10.68 -12.31 -12.30
C LYS A 77 10.59 -12.70 -10.82
N ILE A 78 9.56 -13.48 -10.48
CA ILE A 78 9.43 -14.19 -9.20
C ILE A 78 9.46 -15.70 -9.48
N ASN A 79 10.38 -16.42 -8.84
CA ASN A 79 10.38 -17.89 -8.84
C ASN A 79 9.69 -18.42 -7.59
N TYR A 80 8.73 -19.33 -7.76
CA TYR A 80 8.00 -19.93 -6.64
C TYR A 80 8.74 -21.17 -6.11
N PRO A 81 8.74 -21.43 -4.79
CA PRO A 81 9.30 -22.64 -4.18
C PRO A 81 8.70 -23.98 -4.67
N THR A 82 7.62 -23.97 -5.46
CA THR A 82 7.06 -25.17 -6.12
C THR A 82 7.49 -25.33 -7.57
N GLY A 83 8.32 -24.42 -8.10
CA GLY A 83 9.03 -24.55 -9.38
C GLY A 83 8.52 -23.67 -10.52
N GLY A 84 7.25 -23.23 -10.49
CA GLY A 84 6.74 -22.26 -11.46
C GLY A 84 7.26 -20.84 -11.21
N PHE A 85 6.96 -19.93 -12.13
CA PHE A 85 7.43 -18.55 -12.03
C PHE A 85 6.47 -17.54 -12.67
N THR A 86 6.61 -16.27 -12.29
CA THR A 86 5.88 -15.14 -12.86
C THR A 86 6.87 -14.15 -13.47
N VAL A 87 6.58 -13.68 -14.68
CA VAL A 87 7.35 -12.66 -15.40
C VAL A 87 6.51 -11.39 -15.55
N TYR A 88 7.15 -10.25 -15.37
CA TYR A 88 6.56 -8.93 -15.50
C TYR A 88 7.23 -8.20 -16.67
N GLU A 89 6.43 -7.80 -17.65
CA GLU A 89 6.89 -6.97 -18.76
C GLU A 89 6.39 -5.55 -18.55
N TYR A 90 7.26 -4.58 -18.82
CA TYR A 90 6.96 -3.16 -18.68
C TYR A 90 7.04 -2.44 -20.02
N GLU A 91 6.37 -1.30 -20.11
CA GLU A 91 6.49 -0.34 -21.20
C GLU A 91 6.58 1.08 -20.61
N PRO A 92 7.18 2.05 -21.34
CA PRO A 92 7.28 3.42 -20.84
C PRO A 92 5.91 4.06 -20.65
N ASN A 93 5.84 5.04 -19.75
CA ASN A 93 4.68 5.92 -19.68
C ASN A 93 4.63 6.86 -20.89
N SER A 94 3.42 7.26 -21.28
CA SER A 94 3.22 8.29 -22.30
C SER A 94 2.06 9.19 -21.91
N TYR A 95 2.11 10.46 -22.31
CA TYR A 95 1.07 11.45 -22.07
C TYR A 95 0.77 12.26 -23.32
N TYR A 96 -0.44 12.83 -23.39
CA TYR A 96 -0.79 13.79 -24.43
C TYR A 96 -0.56 15.21 -23.95
N ASN A 97 0.23 15.98 -24.69
CA ASN A 97 0.34 17.42 -24.51
C ASN A 97 -0.65 18.11 -25.46
N SER A 98 -1.64 18.80 -24.88
CA SER A 98 -2.61 19.62 -25.62
C SER A 98 -2.16 21.07 -25.84
N TYR A 99 -1.04 21.47 -25.25
CA TYR A 99 -0.50 22.82 -25.38
C TYR A 99 0.46 22.92 -26.56
N ASN A 100 0.41 24.06 -27.23
CA ASN A 100 1.31 24.41 -28.32
C ASN A 100 2.07 25.67 -27.89
N ASP A 101 3.34 25.51 -27.52
CA ASP A 101 4.22 26.63 -27.15
C ASP A 101 5.57 26.50 -27.89
N ARG A 102 6.47 27.46 -27.69
CA ARG A 102 7.76 27.57 -28.39
C ARG A 102 8.67 26.35 -28.24
N MET A 103 8.44 25.49 -27.23
CA MET A 103 9.27 24.31 -26.94
C MET A 103 8.59 22.97 -27.26
N TYR A 104 7.25 22.90 -27.32
CA TYR A 104 6.53 21.65 -27.53
C TYR A 104 5.30 21.87 -28.41
N THR A 105 5.13 20.97 -29.37
CA THR A 105 3.93 20.90 -30.20
C THR A 105 2.87 20.02 -29.56
N GLU A 106 1.61 20.23 -29.92
CA GLU A 106 0.54 19.29 -29.56
C GLU A 106 0.88 17.87 -30.05
N GLY A 107 0.74 16.87 -29.17
CA GLY A 107 1.09 15.48 -29.52
C GLY A 107 1.28 14.55 -28.32
N VAL A 108 1.58 13.29 -28.62
CA VAL A 108 1.91 12.26 -27.61
C VAL A 108 3.41 12.25 -27.37
N TYR A 109 3.80 12.29 -26.09
CA TYR A 109 5.19 12.27 -25.65
C TYR A 109 5.41 11.13 -24.67
N ASP A 110 6.60 10.54 -24.72
CA ASP A 110 7.05 9.63 -23.68
C ASP A 110 7.32 10.40 -22.38
N ALA A 111 7.03 9.75 -21.26
CA ALA A 111 7.27 10.27 -19.93
C ALA A 111 8.15 9.33 -19.13
N GLY A 112 8.80 9.87 -18.09
CA GLY A 112 9.57 9.09 -17.16
C GLY A 112 8.74 8.03 -16.42
N GLY A 113 9.42 6.96 -16.02
CA GLY A 113 8.83 5.81 -15.33
C GLY A 113 8.22 4.77 -16.28
N SER A 114 7.90 3.60 -15.73
CA SER A 114 7.34 2.47 -16.47
C SER A 114 5.99 2.04 -15.91
N ARG A 115 5.17 1.44 -16.77
CA ARG A 115 3.90 0.79 -16.42
C ARG A 115 3.92 -0.67 -16.84
N ILE A 116 3.11 -1.50 -16.18
CA ILE A 116 3.02 -2.93 -16.49
C ILE A 116 2.37 -3.12 -17.86
N LYS A 117 3.08 -3.74 -18.79
CA LYS A 117 2.52 -4.15 -20.07
C LYS A 117 1.82 -5.49 -19.96
N SER A 118 2.47 -6.46 -19.32
CA SER A 118 1.93 -7.79 -19.13
C SER A 118 2.47 -8.46 -17.86
N ILE A 119 1.67 -9.38 -17.32
CA ILE A 119 2.09 -10.31 -16.27
C ILE A 119 1.81 -11.71 -16.77
N SER A 120 2.84 -12.55 -16.83
CA SER A 120 2.75 -13.91 -17.38
C SER A 120 3.18 -14.94 -16.35
N HIS A 121 2.34 -15.93 -16.12
CA HIS A 121 2.59 -17.04 -15.19
C HIS A 121 2.98 -18.28 -15.97
N PHE A 122 4.09 -18.92 -15.59
CA PHE A 122 4.66 -20.08 -16.25
C PHE A 122 4.81 -21.25 -15.29
N LEU A 123 4.46 -22.45 -15.78
CA LEU A 123 4.75 -23.71 -15.10
C LEU A 123 6.27 -23.91 -14.98
N ALA A 124 6.69 -24.80 -14.09
CA ALA A 124 8.06 -25.27 -13.94
C ALA A 124 8.61 -25.88 -15.25
N SER A 125 7.72 -26.39 -16.11
CA SER A 125 8.02 -26.83 -17.48
C SER A 125 8.24 -25.69 -18.48
N GLU A 126 8.23 -24.43 -18.03
CA GLU A 126 8.30 -23.20 -18.84
C GLU A 126 7.11 -22.99 -19.79
N LYS A 127 6.06 -23.81 -19.69
CA LYS A 127 4.81 -23.61 -20.43
C LYS A 127 4.03 -22.44 -19.82
N LEU A 128 3.58 -21.50 -20.66
CA LEU A 128 2.68 -20.41 -20.26
C LEU A 128 1.37 -20.99 -19.72
N ALA A 129 1.04 -20.65 -18.48
CA ALA A 129 -0.21 -21.04 -17.82
C ALA A 129 -1.27 -19.93 -17.92
N GLU A 130 -0.87 -18.68 -17.73
CA GLU A 130 -1.78 -17.54 -17.75
C GLU A 130 -1.01 -16.29 -18.16
N ARG A 131 -1.71 -15.37 -18.82
CA ARG A 131 -1.21 -14.02 -19.06
C ARG A 131 -2.30 -13.00 -18.80
N LYS A 132 -1.90 -11.87 -18.23
CA LYS A 132 -2.69 -10.65 -18.19
C LYS A 132 -1.99 -9.58 -19.03
N THR A 133 -2.74 -8.91 -19.89
CA THR A 133 -2.22 -7.79 -20.69
C THR A 133 -2.99 -6.51 -20.39
N TYR A 134 -2.30 -5.38 -20.38
CA TYR A 134 -2.85 -4.11 -19.92
C TYR A 134 -2.92 -3.10 -21.07
N LYS A 135 -4.02 -2.35 -21.11
CA LYS A 135 -4.18 -1.14 -21.92
C LYS A 135 -4.47 0.04 -21.02
N TYR A 136 -3.95 1.20 -21.41
CA TYR A 136 -3.96 2.40 -20.60
C TYR A 136 -4.61 3.55 -21.35
N GLY A 137 -5.14 4.51 -20.59
CA GLY A 137 -5.76 5.70 -21.13
C GLY A 137 -7.22 5.51 -21.48
N LYS A 138 -7.90 6.64 -21.66
CA LYS A 138 -9.32 6.66 -21.99
C LYS A 138 -9.56 5.91 -23.30
N ASP A 139 -10.52 4.99 -23.30
CA ASP A 139 -10.84 4.16 -24.46
C ASP A 139 -9.61 3.43 -25.05
N GLU A 140 -8.66 3.06 -24.18
CA GLU A 140 -7.44 2.31 -24.52
C GLU A 140 -6.48 3.07 -25.47
N CYS A 141 -6.51 4.42 -25.46
CA CYS A 141 -5.71 5.28 -26.34
C CYS A 141 -4.19 5.16 -26.17
N GLY A 142 -3.71 4.59 -25.06
CA GLY A 142 -2.30 4.32 -24.80
C GLY A 142 -1.54 5.44 -24.08
N TYR A 143 -2.14 6.60 -23.86
CA TYR A 143 -1.52 7.74 -23.17
C TYR A 143 -2.38 8.23 -21.99
N GLY A 144 -1.71 8.80 -21.00
CA GLY A 144 -2.32 9.42 -19.84
C GLY A 144 -2.27 10.95 -19.94
N TYR A 145 -2.40 11.57 -18.79
CA TYR A 145 -2.29 13.01 -18.64
C TYR A 145 -1.14 13.35 -17.69
N ALA A 146 -0.36 14.36 -18.03
CA ALA A 146 0.62 14.94 -17.12
C ALA A 146 -0.08 16.03 -16.29
N PRO A 147 -0.16 15.93 -14.96
CA PRO A 147 -0.83 16.93 -14.13
C PRO A 147 -0.07 18.26 -14.07
N VAL A 148 1.23 18.23 -14.37
CA VAL A 148 2.11 19.37 -14.51
C VAL A 148 2.82 19.25 -15.84
N GLU A 149 2.91 20.35 -16.58
CA GLU A 149 3.63 20.38 -17.85
C GLU A 149 5.12 20.02 -17.65
N VAL A 150 5.64 19.11 -18.47
CA VAL A 150 7.05 18.70 -18.44
C VAL A 150 7.90 19.71 -19.22
N CYS A 151 8.00 20.93 -18.70
CA CYS A 151 8.76 22.02 -19.31
C CYS A 151 9.90 22.50 -18.38
N PRO A 152 11.03 22.99 -18.93
CA PRO A 152 12.18 23.41 -18.12
C PRO A 152 11.85 24.37 -16.96
N PRO A 153 10.90 25.33 -17.09
CA PRO A 153 10.45 26.14 -15.95
C PRO A 153 9.94 25.37 -14.74
N ASN A 154 9.29 24.21 -14.92
CA ASN A 154 8.76 23.41 -13.82
C ASN A 154 9.82 22.56 -13.10
N PHE A 155 11.00 22.39 -13.72
CA PHE A 155 12.19 21.80 -13.08
C PHE A 155 13.11 22.86 -12.47
N ALA A 156 12.96 24.12 -12.89
CA ALA A 156 13.83 25.21 -12.51
C ALA A 156 13.37 25.88 -11.22
N LYS A 157 14.29 26.01 -10.27
CA LYS A 157 14.25 27.05 -9.25
C LYS A 157 15.05 28.24 -9.79
N SER A 158 14.39 29.37 -9.99
CA SER A 158 15.04 30.60 -10.45
C SER A 158 15.25 31.56 -9.28
N TYR A 159 16.38 32.26 -9.21
CA TYR A 159 16.55 33.40 -8.29
C TYR A 159 17.48 34.44 -8.91
N LEU A 160 17.32 35.70 -8.52
CA LEU A 160 18.22 36.77 -8.93
C LEU A 160 19.33 36.92 -7.90
N TYR A 161 20.56 36.81 -8.36
CA TYR A 161 21.76 37.06 -7.58
C TYR A 161 22.26 38.48 -7.88
N TYR A 162 22.39 39.29 -6.83
CA TYR A 162 22.88 40.67 -6.90
C TYR A 162 24.23 40.78 -6.19
N PRO A 163 25.36 40.60 -6.88
CA PRO A 163 26.67 40.71 -6.24
C PRO A 163 27.01 42.15 -5.81
N ASN A 164 26.52 43.16 -6.55
CA ASN A 164 26.81 44.58 -6.31
C ASN A 164 25.54 45.43 -6.45
N ARG A 165 24.67 45.44 -5.42
CA ARG A 165 23.47 46.29 -5.39
C ARG A 165 23.79 47.63 -4.73
N ILE A 166 23.69 48.72 -5.48
CA ILE A 166 23.80 50.09 -4.96
C ILE A 166 22.42 50.73 -5.02
N THR A 167 21.89 51.11 -3.87
CA THR A 167 20.64 51.89 -3.79
C THR A 167 21.02 53.36 -3.63
N ASN A 168 20.80 54.14 -4.69
CA ASN A 168 21.03 55.57 -4.64
C ASN A 168 19.78 56.24 -4.08
N LEU A 169 19.95 57.03 -3.02
CA LEU A 169 18.89 57.86 -2.43
C LEU A 169 19.20 59.31 -2.76
N LEU A 170 18.36 59.93 -3.60
CA LEU A 170 18.40 61.37 -3.82
C LEU A 170 17.12 62.00 -3.28
N THR A 171 17.28 63.08 -2.52
CA THR A 171 16.15 63.88 -2.04
C THR A 171 15.51 64.56 -3.24
N GLY A 172 14.35 64.08 -3.69
CA GLY A 172 13.62 64.72 -4.78
C GLY A 172 13.18 66.14 -4.37
N CYS A 173 12.88 66.99 -5.36
CA CYS A 173 12.54 68.41 -5.16
C CYS A 173 11.35 68.69 -4.22
N ASN A 174 10.62 67.65 -3.78
CA ASN A 174 9.48 67.72 -2.87
C ASN A 174 9.77 67.09 -1.49
N GLY A 175 11.03 66.87 -1.12
CA GLY A 175 11.40 66.23 0.16
C GLY A 175 11.04 64.74 0.24
N ARG A 176 10.55 64.15 -0.86
CA ARG A 176 10.30 62.70 -0.97
C ARG A 176 11.60 62.01 -1.41
N PRO A 177 12.06 60.97 -0.70
CA PRO A 177 13.19 60.18 -1.16
C PRO A 177 12.84 59.53 -2.50
N VAL A 178 13.64 59.79 -3.53
CA VAL A 178 13.59 59.04 -4.79
C VAL A 178 14.73 58.02 -4.71
N SER A 179 14.37 56.75 -4.79
CA SER A 179 15.37 55.67 -4.88
C SER A 179 15.39 55.12 -6.29
N TRP A 180 16.59 54.85 -6.79
CA TRP A 180 16.79 53.97 -7.93
C TRP A 180 17.93 53.01 -7.64
N GLU A 181 17.84 51.85 -8.28
CA GLU A 181 18.76 50.75 -8.07
C GLU A 181 19.73 50.68 -9.24
N GLU A 182 21.02 50.71 -8.94
CA GLU A 182 22.09 50.46 -9.92
C GLU A 182 22.83 49.18 -9.51
N GLY A 183 22.90 48.22 -10.43
CA GLY A 183 23.60 46.96 -10.19
C GLY A 183 23.42 45.96 -11.32
N ASN A 184 24.45 45.16 -11.57
CA ASN A 184 24.33 43.97 -12.41
C ASN A 184 23.57 42.89 -11.64
N PHE A 185 22.55 42.30 -12.26
CA PHE A 185 21.86 41.13 -11.73
C PHE A 185 22.16 39.90 -12.60
N TYR A 186 22.39 38.77 -11.94
CA TYR A 186 22.49 37.47 -12.59
C TYR A 186 21.23 36.69 -12.29
N ARG A 187 20.60 36.10 -13.30
CA ARG A 187 19.56 35.09 -13.08
C ARG A 187 20.22 33.73 -12.98
N VAL A 188 20.18 33.13 -11.79
CA VAL A 188 20.60 31.75 -11.58
C VAL A 188 19.37 30.86 -11.71
N ARG A 189 19.50 29.76 -12.46
CA ARG A 189 18.48 28.72 -12.56
C ARG A 189 19.10 27.39 -12.19
N GLU A 190 18.53 26.75 -11.18
CA GLU A 190 18.90 25.42 -10.73
C GLU A 190 17.81 24.44 -11.18
N TYR A 191 18.16 23.49 -12.04
CA TYR A 191 17.25 22.46 -12.52
C TYR A 191 17.39 21.21 -11.65
N ASN A 192 16.31 20.79 -11.00
CA ASN A 192 16.31 19.60 -10.14
C ASN A 192 14.95 18.89 -10.20
N LEU A 193 14.98 17.55 -10.16
CA LEU A 193 13.79 16.70 -10.10
C LEU A 193 12.88 17.02 -8.91
N SER A 194 13.45 17.29 -7.73
CA SER A 194 12.69 17.60 -6.52
C SER A 194 11.80 18.84 -6.68
N ASN A 195 12.17 19.79 -7.55
CA ASN A 195 11.33 20.95 -7.87
C ASN A 195 10.09 20.50 -8.67
N PHE A 196 10.27 19.62 -9.65
CA PHE A 196 9.17 19.06 -10.42
C PHE A 196 8.27 18.18 -9.57
N GLU A 197 8.84 17.31 -8.72
CA GLU A 197 8.07 16.49 -7.77
C GLU A 197 7.24 17.34 -6.82
N SER A 198 7.78 18.46 -6.33
CA SER A 198 7.03 19.39 -5.48
C SER A 198 5.86 20.06 -6.20
N ARG A 199 5.90 20.20 -7.54
CA ARG A 199 4.76 20.69 -8.35
C ARG A 199 3.68 19.62 -8.52
N LEU A 200 4.04 18.33 -8.46
CA LEU A 200 3.08 17.24 -8.63
C LEU A 200 2.13 17.13 -7.43
N ASN A 201 2.44 17.73 -6.27
CA ASN A 201 1.60 17.72 -5.06
C ASN A 201 1.15 16.29 -4.65
N GLY A 202 2.07 15.32 -4.76
CA GLY A 202 1.79 13.93 -4.45
C GLY A 202 1.14 13.11 -5.57
N ARG A 203 0.90 13.71 -6.75
CA ARG A 203 0.46 12.99 -7.95
C ARG A 203 1.64 12.28 -8.64
N PRO A 204 1.41 11.17 -9.38
CA PRO A 204 2.43 10.64 -10.28
C PRO A 204 2.64 11.57 -11.48
N SER A 205 3.79 11.43 -12.15
CA SER A 205 4.14 12.22 -13.35
C SER A 205 3.18 12.01 -14.53
N VAL A 206 2.56 10.83 -14.61
CA VAL A 206 1.50 10.50 -15.57
C VAL A 206 0.36 9.80 -14.86
N ILE A 207 -0.86 10.26 -15.11
CA ILE A 207 -2.08 9.70 -14.56
C ILE A 207 -2.91 9.09 -15.68
N TYR A 208 -3.39 7.86 -15.48
CA TYR A 208 -4.32 7.20 -16.38
C TYR A 208 -5.71 7.14 -15.75
N PRO A 209 -6.73 7.80 -16.33
CA PRO A 209 -8.09 7.73 -15.80
C PRO A 209 -8.71 6.34 -15.96
N GLU A 210 -8.23 5.57 -16.93
CA GLU A 210 -8.77 4.27 -17.28
C GLU A 210 -7.64 3.28 -17.56
N ILE A 211 -7.82 2.06 -17.06
CA ILE A 211 -6.93 0.91 -17.29
C ILE A 211 -7.83 -0.27 -17.65
N THR A 212 -7.46 -1.01 -18.69
CA THR A 212 -8.16 -2.24 -19.08
C THR A 212 -7.22 -3.42 -18.94
N GLU A 213 -7.56 -4.36 -18.07
CA GLU A 213 -6.88 -5.65 -17.89
C GLU A 213 -7.57 -6.70 -18.74
N TYR A 214 -6.85 -7.34 -19.67
CA TYR A 214 -7.34 -8.48 -20.44
C TYR A 214 -6.89 -9.79 -19.78
N CYS A 215 -7.82 -10.73 -19.62
CA CYS A 215 -7.53 -12.10 -19.20
C CYS A 215 -7.04 -12.92 -20.40
N GLY A 216 -5.78 -12.71 -20.77
CA GLY A 216 -5.12 -13.24 -21.97
C GLY A 216 -4.41 -12.16 -22.77
N ASP A 217 -4.19 -12.44 -24.06
CA ASP A 217 -3.71 -11.46 -25.04
C ASP A 217 -4.88 -10.65 -25.64
N PHE A 218 -4.59 -9.48 -26.23
CA PHE A 218 -5.62 -8.61 -26.81
C PHE A 218 -6.51 -9.32 -27.86
N THR A 219 -5.95 -10.28 -28.61
CA THR A 219 -6.68 -11.05 -29.62
C THR A 219 -7.24 -12.38 -29.12
N LYS A 220 -6.66 -12.92 -28.04
CA LYS A 220 -7.02 -14.22 -27.46
C LYS A 220 -7.14 -14.05 -25.96
N ASN A 221 -8.34 -13.67 -25.54
CA ASN A 221 -8.69 -13.48 -24.13
C ASN A 221 -10.12 -13.96 -23.88
N THR A 222 -10.42 -14.17 -22.62
CA THR A 222 -11.71 -14.68 -22.15
C THR A 222 -12.60 -13.61 -21.55
N GLY A 223 -12.12 -12.38 -21.54
CA GLY A 223 -12.76 -11.26 -20.91
C GLY A 223 -11.76 -10.14 -20.62
N LYS A 224 -12.30 -9.04 -20.14
CA LYS A 224 -11.52 -7.89 -19.70
C LYS A 224 -12.16 -7.23 -18.49
N ILE A 225 -11.36 -6.50 -17.74
CA ILE A 225 -11.81 -5.69 -16.60
C ILE A 225 -11.38 -4.25 -16.90
N LYS A 226 -12.34 -3.34 -16.98
CA LYS A 226 -12.11 -1.90 -17.12
C LYS A 226 -12.17 -1.25 -15.75
N TYR A 227 -11.11 -0.56 -15.39
CA TYR A 227 -10.98 0.24 -14.17
C TYR A 227 -11.03 1.71 -14.53
N LYS A 228 -11.74 2.50 -13.72
CA LYS A 228 -11.80 3.96 -13.83
C LYS A 228 -11.41 4.60 -12.51
N TYR A 229 -10.52 5.57 -12.57
CA TYR A 229 -9.93 6.21 -11.40
C TYR A 229 -10.28 7.70 -11.32
N CYS A 230 -10.30 8.22 -10.09
CA CYS A 230 -10.38 9.64 -9.84
C CYS A 230 -9.04 10.31 -10.16
N ILE A 231 -9.08 11.33 -11.02
CA ILE A 231 -7.91 12.08 -11.47
C ILE A 231 -7.96 13.57 -11.09
N ASN A 232 -9.13 14.05 -10.65
CA ASN A 232 -9.34 15.43 -10.24
C ASN A 232 -9.26 15.53 -8.71
N ASP A 233 -8.92 16.72 -8.21
CA ASP A 233 -9.13 17.05 -6.80
C ASP A 233 -10.60 17.33 -6.48
N GLU A 234 -10.92 17.63 -5.22
CA GLU A 234 -12.27 18.02 -4.78
C GLU A 234 -12.83 19.26 -5.45
N SER A 235 -11.96 20.15 -5.94
CA SER A 235 -12.36 21.35 -6.68
C SER A 235 -12.65 21.05 -8.16
N GLY A 236 -12.55 19.78 -8.57
CA GLY A 236 -12.69 19.35 -9.95
C GLY A 236 -11.51 19.75 -10.84
N LEU A 237 -10.42 20.24 -10.26
CA LEU A 237 -9.24 20.66 -10.98
C LEU A 237 -8.34 19.46 -11.25
N PHE A 238 -8.04 19.26 -12.53
CA PHE A 238 -7.09 18.27 -13.00
C PHE A 238 -5.65 18.82 -12.98
N PHE A 239 -5.50 20.08 -13.38
CA PHE A 239 -4.24 20.82 -13.37
C PHE A 239 -4.21 21.73 -12.15
N GLU A 240 -3.09 21.74 -11.42
CA GLU A 240 -2.77 22.90 -10.60
C GLU A 240 -2.56 24.06 -11.58
N PRO A 241 -3.38 25.12 -11.57
CA PRO A 241 -3.00 26.31 -12.30
C PRO A 241 -1.60 26.70 -11.80
N LEU A 242 -0.72 27.10 -12.72
CA LEU A 242 0.42 27.93 -12.34
C LEU A 242 -0.20 29.14 -11.66
N THR A 243 -0.35 29.09 -10.34
CA THR A 243 -0.82 30.25 -9.62
C THR A 243 0.25 31.29 -9.87
N GLU A 244 -0.10 32.33 -10.61
CA GLU A 244 0.67 33.56 -10.77
C GLU A 244 0.79 34.30 -9.42
N ASN A 245 1.01 33.58 -8.32
CA ASN A 245 1.79 34.11 -7.21
C ASN A 245 3.27 34.10 -7.61
N THR A 246 3.57 34.56 -8.83
CA THR A 246 4.81 35.24 -9.14
C THR A 246 4.85 36.42 -8.21
N ILE A 247 5.46 36.24 -7.03
CA ILE A 247 5.97 37.41 -6.35
C ILE A 247 6.99 37.98 -7.32
N ASP A 248 6.63 39.15 -7.83
CA ASP A 248 7.29 39.88 -8.89
C ASP A 248 8.79 39.56 -8.98
N SER A 249 9.20 38.90 -10.06
CA SER A 249 10.60 38.61 -10.34
C SER A 249 11.50 39.87 -10.34
N ARG A 250 10.91 41.07 -10.32
CA ARG A 250 11.62 42.35 -10.11
C ARG A 250 12.19 42.52 -8.69
N LEU A 251 11.79 41.72 -7.70
CA LEU A 251 12.28 41.81 -6.30
C LEU A 251 13.33 40.75 -5.93
N GLY A 252 13.81 39.97 -6.89
CA GLY A 252 14.79 38.91 -6.63
C GLY A 252 14.25 37.73 -5.80
N GLN A 253 12.93 37.62 -5.71
CA GLN A 253 12.27 36.51 -5.05
C GLN A 253 12.23 35.34 -6.03
N GLY A 254 12.92 34.25 -5.68
CA GLY A 254 12.87 33.05 -6.49
C GLY A 254 11.49 32.42 -6.48
N ASP A 255 11.16 31.69 -7.55
CA ASP A 255 9.93 30.91 -7.65
C ASP A 255 9.93 29.86 -6.51
N MET A 256 9.29 30.18 -5.40
CA MET A 256 9.09 29.24 -4.31
C MET A 256 7.93 28.33 -4.66
N ILE A 257 8.27 27.08 -4.96
CA ILE A 257 7.28 26.03 -5.12
C ILE A 257 6.97 25.49 -3.73
N LEU A 258 5.79 25.84 -3.20
CA LEU A 258 5.27 25.31 -1.95
C LEU A 258 4.39 24.11 -2.28
N SER A 259 4.88 22.91 -1.99
CA SER A 259 4.14 21.66 -2.18
C SER A 259 3.03 21.56 -1.12
N THR A 260 1.78 21.54 -1.56
CA THR A 260 0.62 21.22 -0.71
C THR A 260 0.20 19.79 -1.04
N ASP A 261 0.88 18.81 -0.43
CA ASP A 261 0.63 17.39 -0.73
C ASP A 261 -0.84 17.03 -0.47
N ARG A 262 -1.51 16.56 -1.52
CA ARG A 262 -2.89 16.07 -1.51
C ARG A 262 -2.98 14.64 -2.07
N SER A 263 -1.88 13.88 -1.99
CA SER A 263 -1.79 12.49 -2.47
C SER A 263 -2.97 11.61 -2.05
N PHE A 264 -3.53 11.85 -0.86
CA PHE A 264 -4.69 11.10 -0.36
C PHE A 264 -5.98 11.31 -1.19
N GLU A 265 -6.11 12.40 -1.96
CA GLU A 265 -7.29 12.74 -2.77
C GLU A 265 -7.29 12.04 -4.15
N TYR A 266 -6.17 11.44 -4.58
CA TYR A 266 -5.99 10.94 -5.94
C TYR A 266 -6.01 9.40 -6.06
N GLY A 267 -6.29 8.90 -7.27
CA GLY A 267 -6.13 7.47 -7.58
C GLY A 267 -7.22 6.56 -7.02
N MET A 268 -8.31 7.11 -6.50
CA MET A 268 -9.42 6.34 -5.97
C MET A 268 -10.16 5.60 -7.10
N LEU A 269 -10.44 4.31 -6.91
CA LEU A 269 -11.21 3.51 -7.87
C LEU A 269 -12.68 3.97 -7.88
N LEU A 270 -13.13 4.57 -8.97
CA LEU A 270 -14.51 5.04 -9.15
C LEU A 270 -15.40 3.96 -9.74
N GLU A 271 -14.90 3.21 -10.71
CA GLU A 271 -15.68 2.17 -11.39
C GLU A 271 -14.81 0.99 -11.78
N LYS A 272 -15.35 -0.22 -11.62
CA LYS A 272 -14.80 -1.47 -12.14
C LYS A 272 -15.88 -2.19 -12.91
N ILE A 273 -15.64 -2.47 -14.19
CA ILE A 273 -16.57 -3.22 -15.04
C ILE A 273 -15.87 -4.47 -15.55
N SER A 274 -16.41 -5.63 -15.21
CA SER A 274 -15.89 -6.93 -15.66
C SER A 274 -16.72 -7.45 -16.84
N TYR A 275 -16.06 -7.91 -17.89
CA TYR A 275 -16.66 -8.43 -19.11
C TYR A 275 -16.25 -9.89 -19.35
N ASN A 276 -17.18 -10.70 -19.84
CA ASN A 276 -16.87 -11.98 -20.47
C ASN A 276 -16.74 -11.79 -21.98
N ASN A 277 -15.72 -12.39 -22.59
CA ASN A 277 -15.59 -12.46 -24.05
C ASN A 277 -16.22 -13.76 -24.56
N ILE A 278 -17.19 -13.66 -25.46
CA ILE A 278 -17.83 -14.79 -26.12
C ILE A 278 -17.65 -14.59 -27.63
N ASN A 279 -16.69 -15.31 -28.22
CA ASN A 279 -16.36 -15.24 -29.65
C ASN A 279 -16.12 -13.81 -30.17
N GLY A 280 -15.42 -12.98 -29.39
CA GLY A 280 -15.13 -11.58 -29.72
C GLY A 280 -16.18 -10.57 -29.22
N ASN A 281 -17.32 -11.03 -28.72
CA ASN A 281 -18.36 -10.17 -28.16
C ASN A 281 -18.23 -10.06 -26.64
N TYR A 282 -17.95 -8.86 -26.15
CA TYR A 282 -17.83 -8.58 -24.71
C TYR A 282 -19.20 -8.31 -24.07
N LYS A 283 -19.62 -9.17 -23.14
CA LYS A 283 -20.82 -8.98 -22.32
C LYS A 283 -20.44 -8.59 -20.90
N ILE A 284 -21.09 -7.57 -20.34
CA ILE A 284 -20.88 -7.17 -18.95
C ILE A 284 -21.34 -8.30 -18.02
N LYS A 285 -20.49 -8.64 -17.05
CA LYS A 285 -20.73 -9.62 -16.00
C LYS A 285 -21.02 -8.96 -14.66
N GLU A 286 -20.25 -7.93 -14.34
CA GLU A 286 -20.33 -7.24 -13.05
C GLU A 286 -19.89 -5.79 -13.23
N SER A 287 -20.57 -4.86 -12.56
CA SER A 287 -20.07 -3.52 -12.36
C SER A 287 -20.08 -3.13 -10.88
N ILE A 288 -19.01 -2.47 -10.46
CA ILE A 288 -18.86 -1.89 -9.13
C ILE A 288 -18.63 -0.39 -9.33
N LYS A 289 -19.46 0.43 -8.71
CA LYS A 289 -19.30 1.89 -8.66
C LYS A 289 -19.08 2.32 -7.22
N ASN A 290 -18.10 3.17 -7.01
CA ASN A 290 -17.73 3.69 -5.70
C ASN A 290 -17.89 5.21 -5.70
N GLU A 291 -18.42 5.73 -4.60
CA GLU A 291 -18.44 7.16 -4.31
C GLU A 291 -17.63 7.36 -3.03
N TRP A 292 -16.67 8.28 -3.09
CA TRP A 292 -15.72 8.52 -2.02
C TRP A 292 -16.07 9.82 -1.29
N LEU A 293 -15.85 9.83 0.02
CA LEU A 293 -16.02 10.96 0.91
C LEU A 293 -14.65 11.43 1.37
N THR A 294 -14.46 12.74 1.40
CA THR A 294 -13.26 13.30 2.01
C THR A 294 -13.43 13.38 3.52
N PHE A 295 -12.46 12.84 4.23
CA PHE A 295 -12.28 13.07 5.66
C PHE A 295 -11.05 13.95 5.89
N ARG A 296 -11.26 15.23 6.23
CA ARG A 296 -10.17 16.17 6.56
C ARG A 296 -9.93 16.19 8.07
N TYR A 297 -8.69 15.92 8.49
CA TYR A 297 -8.27 15.99 9.88
C TYR A 297 -8.00 17.43 10.32
N ALA A 298 -7.21 18.15 9.53
CA ALA A 298 -6.84 19.53 9.75
C ALA A 298 -6.14 20.11 8.51
N ASP A 299 -6.21 21.43 8.39
CA ASP A 299 -5.35 22.22 7.54
C ASP A 299 -4.41 23.01 8.45
N PHE A 300 -3.10 22.80 8.30
CA PHE A 300 -2.09 23.51 9.09
C PHE A 300 -1.43 24.58 8.24
N LEU A 301 -1.34 25.80 8.78
CA LEU A 301 -0.50 26.85 8.20
C LEU A 301 0.93 26.64 8.70
N ASP A 302 1.85 26.32 7.78
CA ASP A 302 3.28 26.31 8.07
C ASP A 302 3.96 27.54 7.45
N ARG A 303 4.92 28.11 8.18
CA ARG A 303 5.66 29.32 7.79
C ARG A 303 7.07 28.97 7.38
N ARG A 304 7.38 29.08 6.09
CA ARG A 304 8.76 28.99 5.61
C ARG A 304 9.42 30.36 5.51
N ASN A 305 10.65 30.45 6.01
CA ASN A 305 11.55 31.60 5.81
C ASN A 305 12.40 31.34 4.56
N PRO A 306 12.22 32.11 3.47
CA PRO A 306 12.87 31.78 2.23
C PRO A 306 14.15 32.55 1.94
N TYR A 307 14.44 33.71 2.55
CA TYR A 307 15.71 34.41 2.33
C TYR A 307 15.98 35.53 3.36
N ILE A 308 17.26 35.78 3.63
CA ILE A 308 17.78 36.97 4.32
C ILE A 308 18.34 37.93 3.26
N TYR A 309 17.86 39.16 3.22
CA TYR A 309 18.51 40.24 2.46
C TYR A 309 19.18 41.22 3.42
N LYS A 310 20.44 41.56 3.13
CA LYS A 310 21.20 42.62 3.81
C LYS A 310 21.01 43.94 3.06
N MET A 311 20.34 44.93 3.64
CA MET A 311 20.36 46.30 3.10
C MET A 311 21.62 47.01 3.56
N HIS A 312 22.36 47.62 2.62
CA HIS A 312 23.35 48.65 2.95
C HIS A 312 22.71 50.01 2.67
N VAL A 313 22.49 50.80 3.72
CA VAL A 313 22.04 52.20 3.61
C VAL A 313 23.29 53.08 3.69
N LEU A 314 23.58 53.84 2.64
CA LEU A 314 24.62 54.87 2.66
C LEU A 314 23.99 56.17 3.17
N ASN A 315 23.99 56.39 4.48
CA ASN A 315 23.83 57.72 5.06
C ASN A 315 25.15 58.10 5.72
N GLU A 316 25.64 59.31 5.47
CA GLU A 316 26.96 59.81 5.95
C GLU A 316 27.13 59.88 7.48
N CYS A 317 26.16 59.47 8.31
CA CYS A 317 26.33 59.49 9.77
C CYS A 317 25.74 58.30 10.55
N ASP A 318 25.21 57.23 9.94
CA ASP A 318 24.77 56.08 10.75
C ASP A 318 24.70 54.75 9.97
N TYR A 319 25.50 53.78 10.40
CA TYR A 319 25.67 52.48 9.74
C TYR A 319 24.69 51.45 10.32
N SER A 320 23.38 51.61 10.12
CA SER A 320 22.38 50.64 10.61
C SER A 320 22.07 49.56 9.56
N LYS A 321 22.43 48.31 9.88
CA LYS A 321 22.09 47.11 9.09
C LYS A 321 20.64 46.72 9.32
N TYR A 322 19.80 46.77 8.29
CA TYR A 322 18.47 46.15 8.33
C TYR A 322 18.51 44.77 7.66
N CYS A 323 18.11 43.74 8.42
CA CYS A 323 17.83 42.41 7.89
C CYS A 323 16.30 42.29 7.79
N GLY A 324 15.77 42.19 6.57
CA GLY A 324 14.35 41.89 6.34
C GLY A 324 14.13 40.39 6.19
N PHE A 325 13.13 39.83 6.87
CA PHE A 325 12.65 38.47 6.66
C PHE A 325 11.37 38.52 5.83
N HIS A 326 11.35 37.77 4.72
CA HIS A 326 10.09 37.42 4.07
C HIS A 326 9.61 36.08 4.65
N TYR A 327 8.31 35.91 4.81
CA TYR A 327 7.69 34.63 5.17
C TYR A 327 6.60 34.35 4.15
N THR A 328 6.43 33.08 3.82
CA THR A 328 5.26 32.60 3.08
C THR A 328 4.58 31.53 3.90
N ASP A 329 3.27 31.66 4.02
CA ASP A 329 2.41 30.71 4.72
C ASP A 329 1.87 29.74 3.66
N TYR A 330 1.99 28.43 3.89
CA TYR A 330 1.39 27.41 3.03
C TYR A 330 0.56 26.42 3.86
N VAL A 331 -0.42 25.78 3.20
CA VAL A 331 -1.35 24.88 3.86
C VAL A 331 -0.89 23.43 3.68
N ILE A 332 -0.69 22.73 4.79
CA ILE A 332 -0.50 21.28 4.81
C ILE A 332 -1.88 20.65 5.00
N HIS A 333 -2.30 19.86 4.02
CA HIS A 333 -3.57 19.12 4.07
C HIS A 333 -3.34 17.75 4.68
N LEU A 334 -4.07 17.44 5.76
CA LEU A 334 -4.08 16.11 6.35
C LEU A 334 -5.48 15.53 6.26
N GLY A 335 -5.62 14.42 5.55
CA GLY A 335 -6.90 13.79 5.31
C GLY A 335 -6.77 12.37 4.78
N GLN A 336 -7.92 11.77 4.48
CA GLN A 336 -8.03 10.53 3.73
C GLN A 336 -9.36 10.46 2.99
N MET A 337 -9.39 9.67 1.91
CA MET A 337 -10.63 9.33 1.21
C MET A 337 -11.24 8.08 1.84
N LEU A 338 -12.51 8.16 2.20
CA LEU A 338 -13.29 7.07 2.79
C LEU A 338 -14.36 6.63 1.79
N LEU A 339 -14.57 5.33 1.63
CA LEU A 339 -15.62 4.84 0.74
C LEU A 339 -16.99 5.21 1.33
N GLY A 340 -17.75 6.12 0.70
CA GLY A 340 -19.06 6.55 1.18
C GLY A 340 -20.17 5.61 0.73
N ASN A 341 -20.26 5.41 -0.59
CA ASN A 341 -21.26 4.54 -1.19
C ASN A 341 -20.60 3.55 -2.15
N GLN A 342 -21.21 2.38 -2.29
CA GLN A 342 -20.83 1.41 -3.31
C GLN A 342 -22.08 0.75 -3.90
N THR A 343 -22.17 0.73 -5.23
CA THR A 343 -23.19 0.00 -5.98
C THR A 343 -22.53 -1.16 -6.71
N ILE A 344 -22.98 -2.38 -6.43
CA ILE A 344 -22.56 -3.61 -7.10
C ILE A 344 -23.73 -4.12 -7.94
N LYS A 345 -23.53 -4.29 -9.24
CA LYS A 345 -24.50 -4.89 -10.16
C LYS A 345 -23.92 -6.15 -10.77
N SER A 346 -24.55 -7.28 -10.51
CA SER A 346 -24.23 -8.56 -11.14
C SER A 346 -25.22 -8.82 -12.27
N PHE A 347 -24.70 -9.07 -13.47
CA PHE A 347 -25.50 -9.29 -14.67
C PHE A 347 -25.53 -10.78 -15.01
N PHE A 348 -26.74 -11.28 -15.27
CA PHE A 348 -27.04 -12.60 -15.77
C PHE A 348 -27.63 -12.46 -17.19
N ASP A 349 -27.95 -13.58 -17.86
CA ASP A 349 -28.34 -13.53 -19.27
C ASP A 349 -29.55 -12.63 -19.56
N THR A 350 -30.56 -12.63 -18.67
CA THR A 350 -31.78 -11.81 -18.81
C THR A 350 -32.00 -10.83 -17.66
N ASP A 351 -31.35 -11.04 -16.52
CA ASP A 351 -31.64 -10.35 -15.27
C ASP A 351 -30.38 -9.73 -14.66
N SER A 352 -30.57 -8.86 -13.67
CA SER A 352 -29.47 -8.35 -12.86
C SER A 352 -29.86 -8.24 -11.40
N VAL A 353 -28.87 -8.37 -10.52
CA VAL A 353 -29.02 -8.16 -9.08
C VAL A 353 -28.16 -6.98 -8.69
N GLU A 354 -28.76 -6.04 -7.95
CA GLU A 354 -28.10 -4.85 -7.47
C GLU A 354 -28.02 -4.87 -5.94
N ILE A 355 -26.84 -4.54 -5.42
CA ILE A 355 -26.56 -4.33 -4.01
C ILE A 355 -25.99 -2.93 -3.86
N ASN A 356 -26.60 -2.14 -2.99
CA ASN A 356 -26.13 -0.83 -2.59
C ASN A 356 -25.60 -0.89 -1.16
N LYS A 357 -24.43 -0.30 -0.94
CA LYS A 357 -23.79 -0.18 0.37
C LYS A 357 -23.59 1.29 0.70
N VAL A 358 -23.92 1.66 1.92
CA VAL A 358 -23.66 3.00 2.48
C VAL A 358 -22.83 2.83 3.74
N PHE A 359 -21.72 3.55 3.80
CA PHE A 359 -20.74 3.49 4.89
C PHE A 359 -20.72 4.82 5.64
N VAL A 360 -20.77 4.75 6.97
CA VAL A 360 -20.71 5.93 7.84
C VAL A 360 -19.54 5.76 8.79
N TYR A 361 -18.77 6.82 8.98
CA TYR A 361 -17.55 6.82 9.79
C TYR A 361 -17.69 7.75 10.99
N ASN A 362 -16.94 7.47 12.05
CA ASN A 362 -16.86 8.35 13.21
C ASN A 362 -15.85 9.49 12.98
N ASN A 363 -15.67 10.37 13.98
CA ASN A 363 -14.73 11.51 13.94
C ASN A 363 -13.24 11.12 13.97
N LYS A 364 -12.91 9.83 13.97
CA LYS A 364 -11.56 9.28 13.79
C LYS A 364 -11.45 8.46 12.51
N ALA A 365 -12.41 8.61 11.60
CA ALA A 365 -12.48 7.91 10.32
C ALA A 365 -12.52 6.37 10.45
N LEU A 366 -13.00 5.86 11.58
CA LEU A 366 -13.28 4.43 11.75
C LEU A 366 -14.72 4.14 11.33
N LEU A 367 -14.94 3.03 10.63
CA LEU A 367 -16.25 2.64 10.10
C LEU A 367 -17.23 2.39 11.25
N SER A 368 -18.22 3.26 11.40
CA SER A 368 -19.25 3.16 12.44
C SER A 368 -20.39 2.24 12.01
N THR A 369 -20.91 2.43 10.79
CA THR A 369 -21.99 1.60 10.25
C THR A 369 -21.82 1.30 8.76
N GLU A 370 -22.32 0.14 8.35
CA GLU A 370 -22.49 -0.27 6.96
C GLU A 370 -23.95 -0.70 6.77
N LEU A 371 -24.66 -0.05 5.86
CA LEU A 371 -25.99 -0.45 5.44
C LEU A 371 -25.90 -1.10 4.06
N GLU A 372 -26.23 -2.38 3.97
CA GLU A 372 -26.34 -3.12 2.72
C GLU A 372 -27.82 -3.29 2.36
N SER A 373 -28.19 -2.88 1.14
CA SER A 373 -29.54 -2.93 0.59
C SER A 373 -29.52 -3.68 -0.74
N ASN A 374 -30.36 -4.71 -0.89
CA ASN A 374 -30.52 -5.40 -2.17
C ASN A 374 -31.77 -4.93 -2.94
N SER A 375 -31.84 -5.26 -4.23
CA SER A 375 -32.95 -4.92 -5.11
C SER A 375 -34.32 -5.47 -4.68
N ALA A 376 -34.37 -6.42 -3.75
CA ALA A 376 -35.60 -6.94 -3.16
C ALA A 376 -36.07 -6.16 -1.91
N GLY A 377 -35.38 -5.06 -1.56
CA GLY A 377 -35.69 -4.23 -0.39
C GLY A 377 -35.22 -4.79 0.95
N ASN A 378 -34.43 -5.88 0.94
CA ASN A 378 -33.83 -6.41 2.15
C ASN A 378 -32.63 -5.55 2.56
N ASN A 379 -32.64 -5.13 3.83
CA ASN A 379 -31.63 -4.26 4.40
C ASN A 379 -30.92 -4.95 5.57
N ILE A 380 -29.60 -4.92 5.55
CA ILE A 380 -28.72 -5.42 6.59
C ILE A 380 -27.90 -4.25 7.10
N LEU A 381 -28.11 -3.88 8.36
CA LEU A 381 -27.28 -2.89 9.05
C LEU A 381 -26.23 -3.61 9.87
N THR A 382 -24.97 -3.27 9.63
CA THR A 382 -23.84 -3.66 10.46
C THR A 382 -23.33 -2.44 11.20
N SER A 383 -23.09 -2.53 12.50
CA SER A 383 -22.54 -1.45 13.32
C SER A 383 -21.33 -1.93 14.09
N TYR A 384 -20.34 -1.05 14.24
CA TYR A 384 -19.07 -1.32 14.88
C TYR A 384 -18.84 -0.34 16.02
N LYS A 385 -18.21 -0.82 17.09
CA LYS A 385 -17.67 0.00 18.17
C LYS A 385 -16.23 -0.36 18.45
N TYR A 386 -15.50 0.63 18.91
CA TYR A 386 -14.05 0.66 19.09
C TYR A 386 -13.72 1.05 20.55
N PRO A 387 -12.45 1.03 20.97
CA PRO A 387 -12.05 1.44 22.32
C PRO A 387 -12.56 2.85 22.69
N LEU A 388 -12.61 3.76 21.71
CA LEU A 388 -13.12 5.12 21.87
C LEU A 388 -14.58 5.21 22.30
N ASP A 389 -15.38 4.16 22.05
CA ASP A 389 -16.78 4.07 22.51
C ASP A 389 -16.88 3.61 23.97
N TYR A 390 -15.77 3.18 24.58
CA TYR A 390 -15.67 2.74 25.98
C TYR A 390 -14.50 3.42 26.74
N PRO A 391 -14.36 4.76 26.68
CA PRO A 391 -13.13 5.46 27.11
C PRO A 391 -12.86 5.39 28.62
N ALA A 392 -13.87 5.07 29.42
CA ALA A 392 -13.77 4.96 30.88
C ALA A 392 -13.45 3.53 31.38
N MET A 393 -13.38 2.54 30.49
CA MET A 393 -13.21 1.13 30.85
C MET A 393 -11.80 0.64 30.51
N GLU A 394 -11.16 -0.10 31.41
CA GLU A 394 -9.95 -0.86 31.06
C GLU A 394 -10.31 -2.15 30.30
N PRO A 395 -9.48 -2.60 29.34
CA PRO A 395 -8.21 -1.99 28.93
C PRO A 395 -8.36 -0.88 27.86
N TYR A 396 -9.59 -0.53 27.47
CA TYR A 396 -9.86 0.39 26.36
C TYR A 396 -9.27 1.79 26.58
N ARG A 397 -9.29 2.29 27.82
CA ARG A 397 -8.60 3.54 28.17
C ARG A 397 -7.10 3.47 27.84
N THR A 398 -6.40 2.44 28.31
CA THR A 398 -4.98 2.24 27.98
C THR A 398 -4.75 2.03 26.48
N MET A 399 -5.68 1.36 25.78
CA MET A 399 -5.61 1.22 24.32
C MET A 399 -5.70 2.59 23.62
N ILE A 400 -6.59 3.47 24.06
CA ILE A 400 -6.70 4.85 23.55
C ILE A 400 -5.40 5.62 23.79
N ASP A 401 -4.85 5.57 25.00
CA ASP A 401 -3.60 6.26 25.36
C ASP A 401 -2.40 5.77 24.52
N LYS A 402 -2.45 4.53 24.03
CA LYS A 402 -1.45 3.94 23.12
C LYS A 402 -1.79 4.06 21.63
N ASN A 403 -2.81 4.85 21.28
CA ASN A 403 -3.35 4.99 19.92
C ASN A 403 -3.76 3.66 19.25
N LYS A 404 -4.10 2.64 20.03
CA LYS A 404 -4.68 1.37 19.56
C LYS A 404 -6.20 1.48 19.48
N ILE A 405 -6.68 2.41 18.66
CA ILE A 405 -8.10 2.81 18.61
C ILE A 405 -8.93 2.11 17.53
N ASN A 406 -8.31 1.32 16.64
CA ASN A 406 -8.96 0.70 15.48
C ASN A 406 -9.38 -0.77 15.70
N GLU A 407 -9.14 -1.32 16.90
CA GLU A 407 -9.56 -2.68 17.25
C GLU A 407 -11.09 -2.75 17.42
N ILE A 408 -11.76 -3.69 16.77
CA ILE A 408 -13.22 -3.82 16.90
C ILE A 408 -13.55 -4.43 18.26
N VAL A 409 -14.24 -3.68 19.12
CA VAL A 409 -14.69 -4.10 20.45
C VAL A 409 -16.08 -4.72 20.39
N GLU A 410 -16.98 -4.17 19.58
CA GLU A 410 -18.34 -4.70 19.41
C GLU A 410 -18.74 -4.63 17.94
N GLN A 411 -19.36 -5.69 17.43
CA GLN A 411 -19.98 -5.74 16.12
C GLN A 411 -21.42 -6.21 16.28
N SER A 412 -22.36 -5.48 15.69
CA SER A 412 -23.76 -5.88 15.62
C SER A 412 -24.23 -5.96 14.17
N LYS A 413 -25.01 -6.99 13.84
CA LYS A 413 -25.64 -7.19 12.53
C LYS A 413 -27.13 -7.35 12.72
N ARG A 414 -27.93 -6.52 12.04
CA ARG A 414 -29.39 -6.48 12.16
C ARG A 414 -30.03 -6.50 10.79
N ILE A 415 -30.95 -7.44 10.58
CA ILE A 415 -31.83 -7.46 9.40
C ILE A 415 -33.04 -6.57 9.68
N ILE A 416 -33.28 -5.55 8.84
CA ILE A 416 -34.32 -4.54 9.09
C ILE A 416 -35.69 -4.96 8.51
N ASN A 417 -35.70 -5.58 7.32
CA ASN A 417 -36.94 -5.87 6.56
C ASN A 417 -37.26 -7.38 6.41
N GLY A 418 -36.87 -8.20 7.38
CA GLY A 418 -37.13 -9.65 7.43
C GLY A 418 -37.47 -10.15 8.84
N ARG A 419 -37.35 -11.46 9.13
CA ARG A 419 -37.35 -11.93 10.54
C ARG A 419 -36.23 -11.20 11.27
N VAL A 420 -36.59 -10.27 12.16
CA VAL A 420 -35.65 -9.41 12.88
C VAL A 420 -34.75 -10.31 13.73
N ASN A 421 -33.53 -10.49 13.24
CA ASN A 421 -32.47 -11.17 13.95
C ASN A 421 -31.35 -10.14 14.15
N LYS A 422 -31.10 -9.80 15.40
CA LYS A 422 -29.93 -9.01 15.81
C LYS A 422 -28.90 -9.96 16.37
N LYS A 423 -27.73 -10.03 15.72
CA LYS A 423 -26.56 -10.74 16.23
C LYS A 423 -25.57 -9.70 16.74
N VAL A 424 -25.15 -9.81 17.99
CA VAL A 424 -24.08 -8.99 18.57
C VAL A 424 -22.92 -9.90 18.94
N ILE A 425 -21.70 -9.46 18.66
CA ILE A 425 -20.46 -10.04 19.15
C ILE A 425 -19.69 -8.92 19.82
N LYS A 426 -19.32 -9.11 21.09
CA LYS A 426 -18.46 -8.19 21.84
C LYS A 426 -17.20 -8.91 22.24
N TYR A 427 -16.05 -8.34 21.91
CA TYR A 427 -14.72 -8.82 22.26
C TYR A 427 -14.26 -8.10 23.52
N ASN A 428 -14.13 -8.84 24.62
CA ASN A 428 -13.64 -8.29 25.87
C ASN A 428 -12.12 -8.36 25.88
N PHE A 429 -11.45 -7.22 25.68
CA PHE A 429 -9.99 -7.17 25.64
C PHE A 429 -9.36 -7.29 27.03
N PHE A 430 -8.14 -7.80 27.06
CA PHE A 430 -7.26 -7.79 28.23
C PHE A 430 -5.86 -7.31 27.82
N ASN A 431 -5.16 -6.65 28.73
CA ASN A 431 -3.75 -6.30 28.54
C ASN A 431 -2.89 -7.46 29.06
N TRP A 432 -2.27 -8.20 28.15
CA TRP A 432 -1.45 -9.37 28.45
C TRP A 432 -0.04 -9.02 28.96
N GLY A 433 0.26 -7.72 29.11
CA GLY A 433 1.63 -7.24 29.37
C GLY A 433 2.26 -6.70 28.09
N ASN A 434 3.35 -5.93 28.22
CA ASN A 434 4.07 -5.31 27.10
C ASN A 434 3.19 -4.52 26.10
N ASN A 435 2.03 -4.01 26.53
CA ASN A 435 1.02 -3.35 25.68
C ASN A 435 0.42 -4.27 24.57
N VAL A 436 0.37 -5.57 24.82
CA VAL A 436 -0.32 -6.55 23.98
C VAL A 436 -1.77 -6.65 24.43
N PHE A 437 -2.69 -6.09 23.64
CA PHE A 437 -4.12 -6.13 23.92
C PHE A 437 -4.78 -7.17 23.02
N LYS A 438 -5.35 -8.22 23.61
CA LYS A 438 -6.08 -9.27 22.88
C LYS A 438 -7.35 -9.67 23.62
N PRO A 439 -8.41 -10.09 22.92
CA PRO A 439 -9.64 -10.56 23.55
C PRO A 439 -9.38 -11.73 24.51
N ILE A 440 -9.80 -11.57 25.78
CA ILE A 440 -9.84 -12.65 26.79
C ILE A 440 -11.19 -13.34 26.84
N SER A 441 -12.25 -12.76 26.27
CA SER A 441 -13.54 -13.45 26.13
C SER A 441 -14.36 -12.80 25.04
N LEU A 442 -15.46 -13.45 24.66
CA LEU A 442 -16.48 -12.80 23.85
C LEU A 442 -17.87 -13.04 24.42
N GLU A 443 -18.72 -12.03 24.28
CA GLU A 443 -20.14 -12.13 24.53
C GLU A 443 -20.85 -12.17 23.18
N TYR A 444 -21.84 -13.06 23.06
CA TYR A 444 -22.68 -13.10 21.88
C TYR A 444 -24.15 -12.97 22.29
N ALA A 445 -24.91 -12.21 21.51
CA ALA A 445 -26.34 -12.11 21.70
C ALA A 445 -27.08 -12.40 20.40
N ILE A 446 -28.17 -13.16 20.49
CA ILE A 446 -29.17 -13.28 19.43
C ILE A 446 -30.47 -12.74 20.01
N ASN A 447 -31.01 -11.69 19.38
CA ASN A 447 -32.23 -11.01 19.83
C ASN A 447 -32.16 -10.56 21.29
N ASP A 448 -31.04 -9.91 21.63
CA ASP A 448 -30.74 -9.32 22.95
C ASP A 448 -30.68 -10.31 24.13
N ASN A 449 -30.68 -11.62 23.85
CA ASN A 449 -30.33 -12.66 24.81
C ASN A 449 -28.81 -12.87 24.84
N PHE A 450 -28.13 -12.18 25.76
CA PHE A 450 -26.69 -12.29 25.94
C PHE A 450 -26.31 -13.63 26.55
N ARG A 451 -25.39 -14.33 25.89
CA ARG A 451 -24.69 -15.48 26.43
C ARG A 451 -23.21 -15.14 26.44
N GLN A 452 -22.61 -15.16 27.62
CA GLN A 452 -21.17 -15.01 27.75
C GLN A 452 -20.52 -16.35 27.43
N ILE A 453 -19.62 -16.37 26.46
CA ILE A 453 -18.67 -17.46 26.31
C ILE A 453 -17.37 -16.95 26.92
N LYS A 454 -17.16 -17.28 28.20
CA LYS A 454 -15.87 -17.03 28.82
C LYS A 454 -14.89 -18.03 28.24
N LYS A 455 -14.08 -17.59 27.27
CA LYS A 455 -12.94 -18.37 26.81
C LYS A 455 -11.75 -18.02 27.69
N ASN A 456 -11.40 -18.80 28.70
CA ASN A 456 -10.16 -18.50 29.44
C ASN A 456 -8.98 -18.80 28.53
N CYS A 457 -8.47 -17.82 27.79
CA CYS A 457 -7.32 -17.98 26.91
C CYS A 457 -6.01 -17.76 27.67
N LEU A 458 -4.93 -18.39 27.23
CA LEU A 458 -3.56 -18.10 27.61
C LEU A 458 -2.79 -17.79 26.33
N PHE A 459 -1.97 -16.75 26.34
CA PHE A 459 -1.16 -16.35 25.20
C PHE A 459 0.33 -16.38 25.55
N ASP A 460 1.17 -16.50 24.53
CA ASP A 460 2.61 -16.31 24.64
C ASP A 460 2.96 -14.81 24.59
N ASP A 461 3.73 -14.33 25.57
CA ASP A 461 4.03 -12.90 25.74
C ASP A 461 4.94 -12.31 24.64
N LYS A 462 5.73 -13.15 23.95
CA LYS A 462 6.72 -12.72 22.94
C LYS A 462 6.09 -12.65 21.55
N THR A 463 5.23 -13.61 21.23
CA THR A 463 4.67 -13.83 19.89
C THR A 463 3.20 -13.41 19.80
N GLY A 464 2.50 -13.36 20.94
CA GLY A 464 1.06 -13.10 21.00
C GLY A 464 0.20 -14.27 20.53
N ASN A 465 0.79 -15.45 20.34
CA ASN A 465 0.09 -16.67 19.93
C ASN A 465 -0.77 -17.26 21.05
N VAL A 466 -1.89 -17.89 20.72
CA VAL A 466 -2.73 -18.60 21.71
C VAL A 466 -2.01 -19.89 22.11
N LEU A 467 -1.75 -20.09 23.41
CA LEU A 467 -1.18 -21.32 23.95
C LEU A 467 -2.27 -22.29 24.41
N SER A 468 -3.34 -21.77 25.01
CA SER A 468 -4.50 -22.58 25.35
C SER A 468 -5.77 -21.73 25.47
N PHE A 469 -6.94 -22.35 25.41
CA PHE A 469 -8.16 -21.76 25.92
C PHE A 469 -9.07 -22.79 26.55
N GLN A 470 -9.92 -22.35 27.48
CA GLN A 470 -11.02 -23.17 28.00
C GLN A 470 -12.34 -22.63 27.47
N ASP A 471 -13.18 -23.48 26.89
CA ASP A 471 -14.49 -23.06 26.41
C ASP A 471 -15.50 -22.83 27.55
N GLY A 472 -16.69 -22.31 27.20
CA GLY A 472 -17.75 -22.05 28.18
C GLY A 472 -18.36 -23.31 28.82
N THR A 473 -17.99 -24.50 28.35
CA THR A 473 -18.39 -25.80 28.92
C THR A 473 -17.33 -26.38 29.86
N GLY A 474 -16.14 -25.76 29.92
CA GLY A 474 -15.02 -26.19 30.76
C GLY A 474 -13.97 -27.02 30.02
N VAL A 475 -14.14 -27.30 28.72
CA VAL A 475 -13.19 -28.09 27.92
C VAL A 475 -11.98 -27.23 27.58
N SER A 476 -10.78 -27.69 27.94
CA SER A 476 -9.52 -27.02 27.62
C SER A 476 -8.99 -27.47 26.26
N THR A 477 -8.48 -26.53 25.47
CA THR A 477 -7.82 -26.75 24.19
C THR A 477 -6.44 -26.11 24.22
N VAL A 478 -5.39 -26.87 23.89
CA VAL A 478 -4.00 -26.41 23.85
C VAL A 478 -3.51 -26.36 22.41
N PHE A 479 -2.69 -25.36 22.09
CA PHE A 479 -2.02 -25.23 20.80
C PHE A 479 -0.51 -25.32 20.97
N LEU A 480 0.13 -26.14 20.14
CA LEU A 480 1.58 -26.12 19.96
C LEU A 480 1.89 -25.39 18.65
N TRP A 481 2.95 -24.60 18.65
CA TRP A 481 3.39 -23.81 17.50
C TRP A 481 4.74 -24.30 16.98
N GLY A 482 5.04 -24.00 15.72
CA GLY A 482 6.32 -24.30 15.09
C GLY A 482 6.61 -23.36 13.93
N TYR A 483 7.71 -23.62 13.22
CA TYR A 483 8.18 -22.79 12.10
C TYR A 483 8.43 -21.34 12.53
N ASN A 484 9.28 -21.14 13.55
CA ASN A 484 9.52 -19.83 14.19
C ASN A 484 8.22 -19.16 14.71
N ALA A 485 7.36 -19.96 15.35
CA ALA A 485 6.09 -19.58 15.94
C ALA A 485 5.07 -19.01 14.93
N GLN A 486 5.24 -19.31 13.63
CA GLN A 486 4.36 -18.81 12.57
C GLN A 486 3.10 -19.66 12.40
N TYR A 487 3.17 -20.97 12.66
CA TYR A 487 2.06 -21.89 12.38
C TYR A 487 1.74 -22.82 13.55
N PRO A 488 0.46 -23.09 13.84
CA PRO A 488 0.06 -24.07 14.84
C PRO A 488 0.33 -25.48 14.30
N ILE A 489 1.11 -26.29 15.01
CA ILE A 489 1.48 -27.65 14.62
C ILE A 489 0.65 -28.73 15.33
N ALA A 490 -0.03 -28.37 16.43
CA ALA A 490 -1.01 -29.23 17.07
C ALA A 490 -2.14 -28.42 17.73
N GLU A 491 -3.33 -28.99 17.71
CA GLU A 491 -4.52 -28.59 18.47
C GLU A 491 -4.96 -29.78 19.32
N ILE A 492 -4.95 -29.62 20.63
CA ILE A 492 -5.16 -30.70 21.60
C ILE A 492 -6.36 -30.34 22.46
N ILE A 493 -7.52 -30.93 22.17
CA ILE A 493 -8.77 -30.69 22.89
C ILE A 493 -8.88 -31.69 24.05
N ASN A 494 -9.44 -31.24 25.17
CA ASN A 494 -9.60 -32.00 26.42
C ASN A 494 -8.28 -32.33 27.14
N ALA A 495 -7.31 -31.40 27.10
CA ALA A 495 -6.12 -31.44 27.95
C ALA A 495 -5.67 -30.03 28.36
N THR A 496 -4.95 -29.94 29.46
CA THR A 496 -4.36 -28.71 29.98
C THR A 496 -2.95 -28.50 29.44
N LEU A 497 -2.48 -27.23 29.44
CA LEU A 497 -1.12 -26.92 28.98
C LEU A 497 -0.04 -27.63 29.82
N ALA A 498 -0.29 -27.84 31.11
CA ALA A 498 0.63 -28.55 31.99
C ALA A 498 0.77 -30.03 31.62
N GLU A 499 -0.35 -30.72 31.35
CA GLU A 499 -0.36 -32.11 30.89
C GLU A 499 0.39 -32.26 29.57
N VAL A 500 0.10 -31.38 28.59
CA VAL A 500 0.80 -31.38 27.29
C VAL A 500 2.29 -31.11 27.45
N THR A 501 2.68 -30.15 28.30
CA THR A 501 4.10 -29.82 28.51
C THR A 501 4.86 -30.97 29.16
N ASN A 502 4.25 -31.68 30.12
CA ASN A 502 4.86 -32.83 30.77
C ASN A 502 4.94 -34.05 29.85
N ALA A 503 3.99 -34.21 28.94
CA ALA A 503 3.96 -35.30 27.96
C ALA A 503 4.98 -35.14 26.83
N LEU A 504 5.50 -33.93 26.60
CA LEU A 504 6.57 -33.68 25.63
C LEU A 504 7.92 -34.14 26.19
N VAL A 505 8.46 -35.24 25.64
CA VAL A 505 9.75 -35.79 26.05
C VAL A 505 10.86 -35.23 25.16
N GLY A 506 11.89 -34.63 25.75
CA GLY A 506 13.08 -34.15 25.03
C GLY A 506 12.92 -32.82 24.28
N THR A 507 11.75 -32.17 24.39
CA THR A 507 11.49 -30.83 23.86
C THR A 507 10.52 -30.07 24.76
N THR A 508 10.42 -28.76 24.58
CA THR A 508 9.37 -27.93 25.19
C THR A 508 8.50 -27.25 24.12
N PRO A 509 7.31 -26.74 24.47
CA PRO A 509 6.51 -25.93 23.55
C PRO A 509 7.29 -24.75 22.95
N ASP A 510 8.11 -24.06 23.74
CA ASP A 510 8.93 -22.92 23.30
C ASP A 510 10.01 -23.33 22.28
N GLN A 511 10.63 -24.51 22.48
CA GLN A 511 11.62 -25.06 21.56
C GLN A 511 10.99 -25.48 20.23
N LEU A 512 9.81 -26.12 20.28
CA LEU A 512 9.04 -26.44 19.08
C LEU A 512 8.65 -25.18 18.32
N ALA A 513 8.16 -24.16 19.04
CA ALA A 513 7.79 -22.87 18.46
C ALA A 513 8.98 -22.21 17.77
N SER A 514 10.14 -22.17 18.42
CA SER A 514 11.34 -21.49 17.89
C SER A 514 12.06 -22.25 16.77
N ALA A 515 11.66 -23.49 16.46
CA ALA A 515 12.30 -24.30 15.44
C ALA A 515 11.82 -23.93 14.03
N ILE A 516 12.76 -23.82 13.07
CA ILE A 516 12.45 -23.64 11.64
C ILE A 516 11.75 -24.88 11.08
N ILE A 517 12.18 -26.07 11.53
CA ILE A 517 11.55 -27.36 11.24
C ILE A 517 11.21 -28.00 12.59
N PRO A 518 9.93 -27.99 13.01
CA PRO A 518 9.53 -28.55 14.29
C PRO A 518 9.59 -30.09 14.29
N ASP A 519 9.94 -30.67 15.44
CA ASP A 519 9.95 -32.12 15.63
C ASP A 519 8.53 -32.67 15.73
N MET A 520 7.98 -33.04 14.57
CA MET A 520 6.66 -33.65 14.48
C MET A 520 6.61 -35.08 15.02
N THR A 521 7.74 -35.79 15.14
CA THR A 521 7.76 -37.15 15.70
C THR A 521 7.37 -37.12 17.17
N THR A 522 7.94 -36.17 17.93
CA THR A 522 7.60 -35.98 19.34
C THR A 522 6.16 -35.48 19.52
N VAL A 523 5.68 -34.61 18.64
CA VAL A 523 4.28 -34.12 18.67
C VAL A 523 3.27 -35.25 18.38
N GLU A 524 3.55 -36.13 17.41
CA GLU A 524 2.67 -37.26 17.10
C GLU A 524 2.66 -38.32 18.23
N ALA A 525 3.76 -38.46 18.99
CA ALA A 525 3.83 -39.38 20.13
C ALA A 525 2.84 -39.01 21.26
N LEU A 526 2.39 -37.75 21.33
CA LEU A 526 1.39 -37.29 22.30
C LEU A 526 0.06 -38.07 22.19
N ARG A 527 -0.28 -38.57 20.99
CA ARG A 527 -1.53 -39.32 20.74
C ARG A 527 -1.65 -40.61 21.56
N THR A 528 -0.51 -41.18 21.93
CA THR A 528 -0.43 -42.43 22.70
C THR A 528 0.05 -42.21 24.12
N HIS A 529 0.20 -40.94 24.55
CA HIS A 529 0.70 -40.64 25.89
C HIS A 529 -0.36 -40.98 26.95
N PRO A 530 0.00 -41.68 28.05
CA PRO A 530 -0.97 -42.08 29.07
C PRO A 530 -1.79 -40.93 29.68
N ASP A 531 -1.18 -39.76 29.83
CA ASP A 531 -1.84 -38.56 30.38
C ASP A 531 -2.79 -37.86 29.40
N LEU A 532 -2.83 -38.28 28.13
CA LEU A 532 -3.60 -37.64 27.05
C LEU A 532 -4.57 -38.61 26.35
N LEU A 533 -4.91 -39.74 26.98
CA LEU A 533 -5.78 -40.77 26.40
C LEU A 533 -7.19 -40.27 26.05
N GLU A 534 -7.71 -39.31 26.82
CA GLU A 534 -9.01 -38.68 26.59
C GLU A 534 -8.91 -37.40 25.73
N ALA A 535 -7.71 -37.04 25.30
CA ALA A 535 -7.47 -35.84 24.50
C ALA A 535 -7.67 -36.12 23.01
N GLN A 536 -8.32 -35.18 22.31
CA GLN A 536 -8.46 -35.23 20.87
C GLN A 536 -7.36 -34.38 20.24
N ILE A 537 -6.37 -35.06 19.63
CA ILE A 537 -5.20 -34.41 19.06
C ILE A 537 -5.35 -34.27 17.55
N THR A 538 -5.27 -33.04 17.05
CA THR A 538 -5.16 -32.76 15.61
C THR A 538 -3.80 -32.14 15.35
N THR A 539 -3.04 -32.69 14.41
CA THR A 539 -1.69 -32.20 14.08
C THR A 539 -1.63 -31.67 12.66
N TYR A 540 -0.72 -30.72 12.44
CA TYR A 540 -0.59 -29.99 11.19
C TYR A 540 0.88 -29.90 10.78
N THR A 541 1.15 -30.04 9.49
CA THR A 541 2.48 -29.76 8.92
C THR A 541 2.35 -28.70 7.83
N TYR A 542 3.43 -27.94 7.60
CA TYR A 542 3.43 -26.82 6.67
C TYR A 542 4.69 -26.82 5.82
N LYS A 543 4.56 -26.24 4.62
CA LYS A 543 5.68 -25.73 3.84
C LYS A 543 5.65 -24.19 3.98
N PRO A 544 6.63 -23.57 4.67
CA PRO A 544 6.69 -22.12 4.83
C PRO A 544 6.53 -21.38 3.50
N LEU A 545 5.84 -20.23 3.51
CA LEU A 545 5.49 -19.42 2.34
C LEU A 545 4.55 -20.07 1.31
N VAL A 546 4.11 -21.32 1.54
CA VAL A 546 3.18 -22.04 0.65
C VAL A 546 1.86 -22.34 1.38
N GLY A 547 1.92 -23.09 2.48
CA GLY A 547 0.75 -23.44 3.27
C GLY A 547 0.84 -24.81 3.95
N MET A 548 -0.28 -25.27 4.49
CA MET A 548 -0.40 -26.55 5.19
C MET A 548 -0.21 -27.72 4.23
N THR A 549 0.67 -28.66 4.54
CA THR A 549 0.95 -29.88 3.74
C THR A 549 0.18 -31.10 4.24
N SER A 550 -0.14 -31.17 5.54
CA SER A 550 -0.99 -32.23 6.07
C SER A 550 -1.76 -31.81 7.31
N LYS A 551 -2.90 -32.47 7.51
CA LYS A 551 -3.70 -32.46 8.74
C LYS A 551 -3.96 -33.90 9.17
N THR A 552 -3.60 -34.28 10.39
CA THR A 552 -3.95 -35.59 10.95
C THR A 552 -5.01 -35.39 12.02
N ASP A 553 -6.18 -36.01 11.84
CA ASP A 553 -7.32 -35.86 12.76
C ASP A 553 -7.13 -36.64 14.09
N PRO A 554 -8.03 -36.51 15.08
CA PRO A 554 -7.94 -37.24 16.35
C PRO A 554 -7.93 -38.76 16.24
N ARG A 555 -8.41 -39.32 15.12
CA ARG A 555 -8.41 -40.76 14.85
C ARG A 555 -7.11 -41.24 14.22
N GLY A 556 -6.13 -40.33 14.02
CA GLY A 556 -4.88 -40.63 13.33
C GLY A 556 -5.02 -40.66 11.80
N VAL A 557 -6.16 -40.23 11.24
CA VAL A 557 -6.39 -40.23 9.79
C VAL A 557 -5.78 -38.97 9.19
N LYS A 558 -4.82 -39.16 8.28
CA LYS A 558 -4.09 -38.07 7.62
C LYS A 558 -4.79 -37.60 6.35
N THR A 559 -4.99 -36.30 6.24
CA THR A 559 -5.38 -35.59 5.02
C THR A 559 -4.16 -34.84 4.49
N THR A 560 -3.85 -34.98 3.20
CA THR A 560 -2.69 -34.34 2.57
C THR A 560 -3.15 -33.24 1.63
N TYR A 561 -2.43 -32.13 1.63
CA TYR A 561 -2.71 -30.95 0.81
C TYR A 561 -1.55 -30.77 -0.17
N GLU A 562 -1.85 -30.83 -1.46
CA GLU A 562 -0.87 -30.65 -2.52
C GLU A 562 -1.11 -29.35 -3.23
N TYR A 563 -0.03 -28.66 -3.58
CA TYR A 563 -0.05 -27.37 -4.25
C TYR A 563 0.42 -27.51 -5.70
N ASP A 564 -0.05 -26.60 -6.55
CA ASP A 564 0.47 -26.46 -7.90
C ASP A 564 1.79 -25.67 -7.91
N GLU A 565 2.34 -25.50 -9.11
CA GLU A 565 3.64 -24.86 -9.35
C GLU A 565 3.63 -23.35 -9.07
N PHE A 566 2.49 -22.78 -8.66
CA PHE A 566 2.31 -21.37 -8.29
C PHE A 566 1.94 -21.17 -6.81
N ASN A 567 2.23 -22.17 -5.97
CA ASN A 567 1.88 -22.21 -4.55
C ASN A 567 0.37 -22.17 -4.26
N ARG A 568 -0.49 -22.59 -5.19
CA ARG A 568 -1.95 -22.63 -4.97
C ARG A 568 -2.41 -24.05 -4.68
N LEU A 569 -3.39 -24.22 -3.80
CA LEU A 569 -3.86 -25.54 -3.37
C LEU A 569 -4.51 -26.32 -4.53
N LYS A 570 -3.89 -27.42 -4.98
CA LYS A 570 -4.32 -28.23 -6.12
C LYS A 570 -5.20 -29.41 -5.73
N TYR A 571 -4.80 -30.16 -4.70
CA TYR A 571 -5.53 -31.35 -4.23
C TYR A 571 -5.63 -31.41 -2.71
N ILE A 572 -6.74 -31.96 -2.24
CA ILE A 572 -6.88 -32.50 -0.89
C ILE A 572 -7.08 -34.00 -1.04
N LYS A 573 -6.22 -34.79 -0.40
CA LYS A 573 -6.20 -36.25 -0.48
C LYS A 573 -6.48 -36.88 0.88
N ASP A 574 -7.15 -38.04 0.85
CA ASP A 574 -7.36 -38.88 2.04
C ASP A 574 -6.07 -39.63 2.45
N ALA A 575 -6.18 -40.43 3.52
CA ALA A 575 -5.05 -41.21 4.06
C ALA A 575 -4.57 -42.31 3.11
N TYR A 576 -5.38 -42.72 2.13
CA TYR A 576 -5.04 -43.72 1.12
C TYR A 576 -4.49 -43.08 -0.17
N GLY A 577 -4.40 -41.75 -0.22
CA GLY A 577 -3.95 -40.98 -1.39
C GLY A 577 -5.04 -40.71 -2.42
N ASN A 578 -6.30 -41.05 -2.15
CA ASN A 578 -7.41 -40.73 -3.04
C ASN A 578 -7.73 -39.23 -2.95
N ILE A 579 -8.07 -38.63 -4.09
CA ILE A 579 -8.44 -37.21 -4.15
C ILE A 579 -9.85 -37.05 -3.57
N ILE A 580 -9.94 -36.35 -2.43
CA ILE A 580 -11.21 -35.91 -1.83
C ILE A 580 -11.73 -34.68 -2.56
N GLN A 581 -10.83 -33.73 -2.83
CA GLN A 581 -11.17 -32.48 -3.48
C GLN A 581 -10.07 -32.08 -4.45
N LYS A 582 -10.48 -31.65 -5.64
CA LYS A 582 -9.63 -31.11 -6.68
C LYS A 582 -9.98 -29.65 -6.89
N PHE A 583 -8.96 -28.81 -6.89
CA PHE A 583 -9.08 -27.42 -7.29
C PHE A 583 -8.48 -27.29 -8.67
N ASP A 584 -9.36 -27.18 -9.65
CA ASP A 584 -8.96 -26.78 -10.97
C ASP A 584 -9.05 -25.26 -11.03
N TYR A 585 -7.88 -24.62 -11.00
CA TYR A 585 -7.79 -23.20 -11.23
C TYR A 585 -7.94 -22.92 -12.71
N HIS A 586 -9.21 -22.86 -13.14
CA HIS A 586 -9.58 -22.36 -14.44
C HIS A 586 -9.41 -20.84 -14.43
N TYR A 587 -8.22 -20.40 -14.77
CA TYR A 587 -8.09 -19.12 -15.45
C TYR A 587 -8.65 -19.38 -16.83
N LYS A 588 -9.78 -18.73 -17.14
CA LYS A 588 -10.53 -19.00 -18.36
C LYS A 588 -9.55 -18.96 -19.54
N GLU A 589 -9.42 -20.11 -20.23
CA GLU A 589 -8.67 -20.30 -21.48
C GLU A 589 -9.34 -19.58 -22.66
#